data_AF-A0A5B0WJK3-F1
#
_entry.id   AF-A0A5B0WJK3-F1
#
_cell.length_a   1.000
_cell.length_b   1.000
_cell.length_c   1.000
_cell.angle_alpha   90.00
_cell.angle_beta   90.00
_cell.angle_gamma   90.00
#
_symmetry.space_group_name_H-M   'P 1'
#
loop_
_entity.id
_entity.type
_entity.pdbx_description
1 polymer ?
#
loop_
_entity_poly.entity_id
_entity_poly.type
_entity_poly.pdbx_seq_one_letter_code
_entity_poly.pdbx_strand_id
1 'polypeptide(L)'
;MNEPHDPLFAVQRRSGNRSETVYWELDLLEDAASDSGVLQPSEENKLAIVEAAAMLREGGTVAFPTETVYGLGADARNTAAVEAVFAAKGRPSDNPLIVHIADPSALDELVTEVHPTAAVLMDAYWPGPLTVVLPVREGVLSSCVTAGLDTVGVRMPDHSVALALISAAGCPVAAPSANRSGRPSPTLASHVMEDLAGYIGGVLDGGAAGVGLESTVVQMQPDGKVAVLRPGGITLEQLAAVVGVEAIAAEPAVVKEFGTSAAAEAPVATAPREHHGAEAVSASSAPRAPGMKYTHYAPRGWLGVVSGSSPQRVADEAASLLQAAQLSGEVTGLLLFEEHKPLYPADPAACVLSLGSLSSPEEGARSLYAALRRFDEAGATYILAEACPYTGLGVAIMNRLMKAAGGSVIDAG
;
A
#
# COMPACT_ATOMS: atom_id res chain seq x y z
N MET A 1 1.76 -1.89 -37.68
CA MET A 1 1.31 -1.06 -36.55
C MET A 1 -0.15 -1.36 -36.31
N ASN A 2 -0.43 -2.37 -35.47
CA ASN A 2 -1.76 -2.65 -34.95
C ASN A 2 -1.58 -2.69 -33.43
N GLU A 3 -2.09 -1.69 -32.72
CA GLU A 3 -2.26 -1.77 -31.27
C GLU A 3 -3.29 -2.86 -30.95
N PRO A 4 -3.15 -3.59 -29.83
CA PRO A 4 -4.16 -4.54 -29.41
C PRO A 4 -5.38 -3.76 -28.92
N HIS A 5 -6.52 -3.96 -29.58
CA HIS A 5 -7.83 -3.56 -29.09
C HIS A 5 -8.12 -4.31 -27.80
N ASP A 6 -7.88 -3.67 -26.66
CA ASP A 6 -8.32 -4.18 -25.37
C ASP A 6 -9.77 -3.67 -25.10
N PRO A 7 -10.76 -4.58 -25.05
CA PRO A 7 -12.17 -4.22 -24.90
C PRO A 7 -12.51 -3.59 -23.54
N LEU A 8 -11.65 -3.70 -22.52
CA LEU A 8 -11.85 -3.05 -21.21
C LEU A 8 -11.71 -1.53 -21.29
N PHE A 9 -10.91 -1.01 -22.23
CA PHE A 9 -10.69 0.42 -22.42
C PHE A 9 -11.78 1.11 -23.24
N ALA A 10 -12.67 0.33 -23.86
CA ALA A 10 -13.83 0.89 -24.56
C ALA A 10 -14.85 1.50 -23.59
N VAL A 11 -14.87 1.09 -22.31
CA VAL A 11 -15.85 1.58 -21.32
C VAL A 11 -15.51 3.01 -20.87
N GLN A 12 -14.24 3.33 -20.59
CA GLN A 12 -13.80 4.70 -20.29
C GLN A 12 -13.79 5.62 -21.53
N ARG A 13 -13.53 5.08 -22.74
CA ARG A 13 -13.64 5.88 -23.98
C ARG A 13 -15.08 6.15 -24.41
N ARG A 14 -16.07 5.39 -23.90
CA ARG A 14 -17.49 5.55 -24.23
C ARG A 14 -18.20 6.61 -23.38
N SER A 15 -17.61 7.09 -22.29
CA SER A 15 -18.12 8.21 -21.50
C SER A 15 -17.67 9.58 -22.02
N GLY A 16 -17.45 9.73 -23.33
CA GLY A 16 -17.61 11.01 -24.06
C GLY A 16 -16.77 12.23 -23.69
N ASN A 17 -15.99 12.27 -22.61
CA ASN A 17 -15.18 13.43 -22.28
C ASN A 17 -14.08 13.10 -21.24
N ARG A 18 -12.83 13.10 -21.69
CA ARG A 18 -11.56 13.38 -20.99
C ARG A 18 -10.47 12.40 -21.40
N SER A 19 -9.64 12.84 -22.34
CA SER A 19 -8.33 12.24 -22.62
C SER A 19 -7.26 12.67 -21.60
N GLU A 20 -7.58 13.60 -20.69
CA GLU A 20 -6.66 14.17 -19.71
C GLU A 20 -7.17 13.93 -18.29
N THR A 21 -6.28 13.43 -17.43
CA THR A 21 -6.48 13.36 -15.98
C THR A 21 -6.44 14.78 -15.42
N VAL A 22 -7.51 15.20 -14.75
CA VAL A 22 -7.57 16.53 -14.13
C VAL A 22 -6.64 16.57 -12.91
N TYR A 23 -5.87 17.65 -12.77
CA TYR A 23 -4.99 17.86 -11.62
C TYR A 23 -5.47 19.06 -10.82
N TRP A 24 -5.75 18.85 -9.54
CA TRP A 24 -6.07 19.92 -8.61
C TRP A 24 -4.93 20.01 -7.59
N GLU A 25 -4.16 21.08 -7.64
CA GLU A 25 -3.16 21.40 -6.63
C GLU A 25 -3.86 22.14 -5.48
N LEU A 26 -3.74 21.63 -4.26
CA LEU A 26 -4.31 22.26 -3.08
C LEU A 26 -3.24 23.07 -2.37
N ASP A 27 -3.49 24.36 -2.20
CA ASP A 27 -2.63 25.23 -1.41
C ASP A 27 -2.84 24.90 0.07
N LEU A 28 -1.99 24.03 0.63
CA LEU A 28 -2.00 23.65 2.03
C LEU A 28 -1.14 24.58 2.90
N LEU A 29 -0.94 25.84 2.49
CA LEU A 29 -0.15 26.82 3.24
C LEU A 29 -0.47 26.75 4.73
N GLU A 30 0.55 26.45 5.54
CA GLU A 30 0.51 26.56 7.00
C GLU A 30 0.33 28.04 7.35
N ASP A 31 -0.91 28.54 7.34
CA ASP A 31 -1.21 29.88 7.81
C ASP A 31 -1.14 29.90 9.34
N ALA A 32 0.07 30.14 9.84
CA ALA A 32 0.40 30.41 11.22
C ALA A 32 -0.23 31.72 11.71
N ALA A 33 -1.56 31.81 11.76
CA ALA A 33 -2.32 32.88 12.44
C ALA A 33 -3.83 32.59 12.49
N SER A 34 -4.28 31.57 13.21
CA SER A 34 -5.64 31.62 13.79
C SER A 34 -5.70 30.93 15.15
N ASP A 35 -6.25 31.65 16.12
CA ASP A 35 -6.34 31.32 17.56
C ASP A 35 -7.30 30.14 17.86
N SER A 36 -7.72 29.40 16.83
CA SER A 36 -8.65 28.28 16.89
C SER A 36 -8.13 26.97 16.29
N GLY A 37 -6.88 26.93 15.80
CA GLY A 37 -6.17 25.68 15.45
C GLY A 37 -6.78 24.82 14.33
N VAL A 38 -7.85 25.26 13.67
CA VAL A 38 -8.47 24.58 12.53
C VAL A 38 -8.38 25.49 11.32
N LEU A 39 -7.36 25.25 10.48
CA LEU A 39 -7.19 25.91 9.19
C LEU A 39 -8.41 25.63 8.30
N GLN A 40 -9.12 26.69 7.92
CA GLN A 40 -10.21 26.59 6.94
C GLN A 40 -9.59 26.54 5.54
N PRO A 41 -9.94 25.54 4.69
CA PRO A 41 -9.41 25.48 3.34
C PRO A 41 -9.79 26.75 2.56
N SER A 42 -8.90 27.21 1.67
CA SER A 42 -9.19 28.32 0.75
C SER A 42 -10.45 28.04 -0.08
N GLU A 43 -11.12 29.07 -0.57
CA GLU A 43 -12.30 28.88 -1.45
C GLU A 43 -11.94 28.10 -2.71
N GLU A 44 -10.70 28.23 -3.19
CA GLU A 44 -10.17 27.45 -4.31
C GLU A 44 -10.01 25.96 -3.96
N ASN A 45 -9.44 25.66 -2.78
CA ASN A 45 -9.35 24.28 -2.29
C ASN A 45 -10.73 23.65 -2.12
N LYS A 46 -11.70 24.41 -1.61
CA LYS A 46 -13.10 23.95 -1.48
C LYS A 46 -13.71 23.65 -2.84
N LEU A 47 -13.49 24.51 -3.84
CA LEU A 47 -13.98 24.29 -5.20
C LEU A 47 -13.38 23.02 -5.81
N ALA A 48 -12.06 22.84 -5.72
CA ALA A 48 -11.37 21.65 -6.19
C ALA A 48 -11.94 20.36 -5.56
N ILE A 49 -12.16 20.36 -4.25
CA ILE A 49 -12.75 19.23 -3.53
C ILE A 49 -14.19 18.96 -4.01
N VAL A 50 -15.00 20.00 -4.23
CA VAL A 50 -16.38 19.87 -4.73
C VAL A 50 -16.42 19.30 -6.15
N GLU A 51 -15.51 19.74 -7.03
CA GLU A 51 -15.39 19.23 -8.39
C GLU A 51 -14.97 17.75 -8.41
N ALA A 52 -13.95 17.39 -7.62
CA ALA A 52 -13.52 16.02 -7.45
C ALA A 52 -14.64 15.13 -6.85
N ALA A 53 -15.39 15.65 -5.88
CA ALA A 53 -16.55 14.96 -5.31
C ALA A 53 -17.67 14.74 -6.34
N ALA A 54 -17.93 15.73 -7.20
CA ALA A 54 -18.87 15.59 -8.31
C ALA A 54 -18.43 14.49 -9.28
N MET A 55 -17.14 14.43 -9.60
CA MET A 55 -16.59 13.37 -10.44
C MET A 55 -16.82 11.97 -9.85
N LEU A 56 -16.65 11.78 -8.53
CA LEU A 56 -16.95 10.51 -7.88
C LEU A 56 -18.44 10.15 -7.99
N ARG A 57 -19.35 11.12 -7.73
CA ARG A 57 -20.81 10.92 -7.86
C ARG A 57 -21.25 10.55 -9.27
N GLU A 58 -20.57 11.09 -10.27
CA GLU A 58 -20.84 10.83 -11.69
C GLU A 58 -20.24 9.48 -12.17
N GLY A 59 -19.62 8.71 -11.27
CA GLY A 59 -19.02 7.41 -11.57
C GLY A 59 -17.60 7.48 -12.14
N GLY A 60 -16.95 8.64 -12.02
CA GLY A 60 -15.53 8.82 -12.32
C GLY A 60 -14.62 8.31 -11.21
N THR A 61 -13.30 8.42 -11.45
CA THR A 61 -12.26 8.02 -10.50
C THR A 61 -11.38 9.20 -10.10
N VAL A 62 -11.10 9.32 -8.81
CA VAL A 62 -10.27 10.39 -8.25
C VAL A 62 -9.20 9.80 -7.36
N ALA A 63 -7.93 10.12 -7.62
CA ALA A 63 -6.88 9.86 -6.66
C ALA A 63 -6.79 10.99 -5.63
N PHE A 64 -6.62 10.63 -4.35
CA PHE A 64 -6.58 11.59 -3.25
C PHE A 64 -5.61 11.15 -2.15
N PRO A 65 -5.01 12.10 -1.40
CA PRO A 65 -4.10 11.80 -0.31
C PRO A 65 -4.84 11.22 0.90
N THR A 66 -4.14 10.39 1.67
CA THR A 66 -4.52 10.02 3.04
C THR A 66 -3.29 10.16 3.93
N GLU A 67 -3.44 10.00 5.24
CA GLU A 67 -2.31 9.88 6.15
C GLU A 67 -1.48 8.63 5.89
N THR A 68 -1.95 7.66 5.10
CA THR A 68 -1.17 6.44 4.79
C THR A 68 -0.43 6.51 3.46
N VAL A 69 -1.18 6.46 2.37
CA VAL A 69 -0.74 6.52 0.98
C VAL A 69 -1.84 7.18 0.15
N TYR A 70 -1.57 7.62 -1.08
CA TYR A 70 -2.62 8.06 -1.99
C TYR A 70 -3.53 6.90 -2.36
N GLY A 71 -4.85 7.13 -2.33
CA GLY A 71 -5.88 6.17 -2.70
C GLY A 71 -6.52 6.53 -4.04
N LEU A 72 -6.89 5.55 -4.87
CA LEU A 72 -7.66 5.74 -6.11
C LEU A 72 -9.14 5.43 -5.82
N GLY A 73 -9.92 6.47 -5.59
CA GLY A 73 -11.33 6.37 -5.21
C GLY A 73 -12.29 6.24 -6.37
N ALA A 74 -13.36 5.49 -6.12
CA ALA A 74 -14.63 5.47 -6.86
C ALA A 74 -15.79 5.29 -5.88
N ASP A 75 -17.01 5.66 -6.27
CA ASP A 75 -18.21 5.33 -5.51
C ASP A 75 -18.34 3.80 -5.36
N ALA A 76 -18.27 3.31 -4.12
CA ALA A 76 -18.30 1.90 -3.78
C ALA A 76 -19.64 1.21 -4.14
N ARG A 77 -20.70 1.99 -4.36
CA ARG A 77 -22.02 1.51 -4.77
C ARG A 77 -22.13 1.36 -6.29
N ASN A 78 -21.27 2.03 -7.06
CA ASN A 78 -21.31 2.04 -8.51
C ASN A 78 -20.34 1.01 -9.10
N THR A 79 -20.87 -0.12 -9.58
CA THR A 79 -20.06 -1.20 -10.17
C THR A 79 -19.17 -0.73 -11.32
N ALA A 80 -19.68 0.11 -12.24
CA ALA A 80 -18.88 0.57 -13.37
C ALA A 80 -17.70 1.45 -12.92
N ALA A 81 -17.91 2.28 -11.89
CA ALA A 81 -16.85 3.10 -11.31
C ALA A 81 -15.78 2.25 -10.60
N VAL A 82 -16.21 1.22 -9.86
CA VAL A 82 -15.30 0.26 -9.21
C VAL A 82 -14.52 -0.55 -10.25
N GLU A 83 -15.15 -1.02 -11.31
CA GLU A 83 -14.47 -1.69 -12.43
C GLU A 83 -13.42 -0.79 -13.10
N ALA A 84 -13.69 0.51 -13.22
CA ALA A 84 -12.70 1.48 -13.72
C ALA A 84 -11.46 1.59 -12.81
N VAL A 85 -11.61 1.44 -11.49
CA VAL A 85 -10.47 1.36 -10.56
C VAL A 85 -9.61 0.13 -10.84
N PHE A 86 -10.24 -1.04 -11.04
CA PHE A 86 -9.51 -2.27 -11.38
C PHE A 86 -8.80 -2.16 -12.73
N ALA A 87 -9.49 -1.61 -13.74
CA ALA A 87 -8.95 -1.41 -15.09
C ALA A 87 -7.75 -0.46 -15.10
N ALA A 88 -7.87 0.73 -14.49
CA ALA A 88 -6.80 1.72 -14.44
C ALA A 88 -5.51 1.15 -13.80
N LYS A 89 -5.68 0.31 -12.77
CA LYS A 89 -4.56 -0.29 -12.05
C LYS A 89 -4.00 -1.55 -12.72
N GLY A 90 -4.75 -2.20 -13.61
CA GLY A 90 -4.47 -3.57 -14.06
C GLY A 90 -4.51 -4.56 -12.89
N ARG A 91 -5.45 -4.38 -11.96
CA ARG A 91 -5.57 -5.17 -10.73
C ARG A 91 -6.53 -6.36 -10.95
N PRO A 92 -6.20 -7.57 -10.46
CA PRO A 92 -7.14 -8.69 -10.43
C PRO A 92 -8.41 -8.38 -9.62
N SER A 93 -9.56 -8.79 -10.13
CA SER A 93 -10.88 -8.53 -9.50
C SER A 93 -11.16 -9.42 -8.27
N ASP A 94 -10.31 -10.41 -7.97
CA ASP A 94 -10.43 -11.30 -6.82
C ASP A 94 -9.85 -10.71 -5.52
N ASN A 95 -9.37 -9.45 -5.57
CA ASN A 95 -8.74 -8.79 -4.44
C ASN A 95 -9.61 -7.63 -3.92
N PRO A 96 -10.22 -7.78 -2.73
CA PRO A 96 -11.21 -6.81 -2.22
C PRO A 96 -10.62 -5.40 -2.06
N LEU A 97 -11.50 -4.40 -2.02
CA LEU A 97 -11.15 -2.99 -1.82
C LEU A 97 -11.55 -2.53 -0.42
N ILE A 98 -10.84 -1.52 0.09
CA ILE A 98 -11.19 -0.86 1.36
C ILE A 98 -12.15 0.29 1.04
N VAL A 99 -13.27 0.33 1.76
CA VAL A 99 -14.25 1.40 1.71
C VAL A 99 -13.87 2.48 2.72
N HIS A 100 -13.79 3.71 2.24
CA HIS A 100 -13.50 4.89 3.04
C HIS A 100 -14.80 5.65 3.32
N ILE A 101 -14.97 6.07 4.58
CA ILE A 101 -16.10 6.85 5.08
C ILE A 101 -15.59 8.13 5.75
N ALA A 102 -16.43 9.17 5.82
CA ALA A 102 -16.12 10.43 6.51
C ALA A 102 -16.83 10.57 7.87
N ASP A 103 -17.81 9.71 8.15
CA ASP A 103 -18.61 9.74 9.37
C ASP A 103 -18.89 8.29 9.80
N PRO A 104 -18.65 7.91 11.07
CA PRO A 104 -18.92 6.55 11.56
C PRO A 104 -20.37 6.09 11.38
N SER A 105 -21.35 6.99 11.37
CA SER A 105 -22.77 6.65 11.15
C SER A 105 -23.03 6.02 9.78
N ALA A 106 -22.13 6.21 8.80
CA ALA A 106 -22.20 5.52 7.51
C ALA A 106 -22.13 3.99 7.65
N LEU A 107 -21.60 3.46 8.76
CA LEU A 107 -21.59 2.02 9.04
C LEU A 107 -23.01 1.43 9.09
N ASP A 108 -24.00 2.17 9.57
CA ASP A 108 -25.39 1.69 9.73
C ASP A 108 -26.00 1.26 8.39
N GLU A 109 -25.57 1.88 7.29
CA GLU A 109 -26.00 1.55 5.93
C GLU A 109 -25.16 0.43 5.29
N LEU A 110 -23.92 0.23 5.75
CA LEU A 110 -22.92 -0.62 5.09
C LEU A 110 -22.81 -2.03 5.69
N VAL A 111 -22.93 -2.14 7.01
CA VAL A 111 -22.65 -3.38 7.73
C VAL A 111 -23.89 -3.91 8.45
N THR A 112 -23.87 -5.19 8.80
CA THR A 112 -24.95 -5.81 9.58
C THR A 112 -24.70 -5.75 11.09
N GLU A 113 -23.43 -5.81 11.50
CA GLU A 113 -23.03 -5.79 12.90
C GLU A 113 -21.62 -5.22 13.08
N VAL A 114 -21.38 -4.67 14.28
CA VAL A 114 -20.07 -4.21 14.73
C VAL A 114 -19.78 -4.91 16.05
N HIS A 115 -18.70 -5.69 16.09
CA HIS A 115 -18.26 -6.35 17.32
C HIS A 115 -17.84 -5.31 18.38
N PRO A 116 -18.14 -5.49 19.68
CA PRO A 116 -17.77 -4.52 20.73
C PRO A 116 -16.27 -4.17 20.76
N THR A 117 -15.39 -5.17 20.62
CA THR A 117 -13.94 -4.95 20.48
C THR A 117 -13.59 -4.10 19.25
N ALA A 118 -14.29 -4.28 18.13
CA ALA A 118 -14.09 -3.45 16.94
C ALA A 118 -14.53 -2.00 17.22
N ALA A 119 -15.65 -1.79 17.91
CA ALA A 119 -16.10 -0.45 18.29
C ALA A 119 -15.06 0.28 19.15
N VAL A 120 -14.48 -0.38 20.15
CA VAL A 120 -13.40 0.19 20.99
C VAL A 120 -12.18 0.58 20.15
N LEU A 121 -11.79 -0.27 19.19
CA LEU A 121 -10.66 0.05 18.29
C LEU A 121 -10.99 1.23 17.35
N MET A 122 -12.22 1.30 16.84
CA MET A 122 -12.67 2.41 16.00
C MET A 122 -12.69 3.71 16.80
N ASP A 123 -13.22 3.71 18.03
CA ASP A 123 -13.21 4.89 18.91
C ASP A 123 -11.79 5.38 19.22
N ALA A 124 -10.81 4.46 19.30
CA ALA A 124 -9.42 4.79 19.60
C ALA A 124 -8.62 5.27 18.38
N TYR A 125 -8.94 4.76 17.18
CA TYR A 125 -8.08 4.90 16.00
C TYR A 125 -8.79 5.46 14.76
N TRP A 126 -10.06 5.82 14.83
CA TRP A 126 -10.77 6.56 13.77
C TRP A 126 -11.03 8.01 14.18
N PRO A 127 -10.78 8.98 13.27
CA PRO A 127 -10.05 8.83 12.01
C PRO A 127 -8.63 8.31 12.20
N GLY A 128 -8.13 7.48 11.27
CA GLY A 128 -6.75 7.01 11.33
C GLY A 128 -6.43 5.75 10.52
N PRO A 129 -5.20 5.22 10.67
CA PRO A 129 -4.65 4.15 9.85
C PRO A 129 -5.15 2.75 10.28
N LEU A 130 -6.39 2.64 10.77
CA LEU A 130 -7.06 1.39 11.09
C LEU A 130 -8.11 1.04 10.02
N THR A 131 -8.02 -0.17 9.48
CA THR A 131 -9.08 -0.78 8.69
C THR A 131 -9.67 -1.96 9.44
N VAL A 132 -10.99 -1.98 9.59
CA VAL A 132 -11.72 -3.05 10.25
C VAL A 132 -12.51 -3.84 9.21
N VAL A 133 -12.32 -5.16 9.18
CA VAL A 133 -13.12 -6.07 8.34
C VAL A 133 -14.42 -6.42 9.08
N LEU A 134 -15.54 -6.05 8.48
CA LEU A 134 -16.88 -6.16 9.06
C LEU A 134 -17.83 -6.93 8.13
N PRO A 135 -18.84 -7.65 8.67
CA PRO A 135 -19.88 -8.28 7.87
C PRO A 135 -20.67 -7.24 7.06
N VAL A 136 -20.73 -7.42 5.74
CA VAL A 136 -21.35 -6.46 4.83
C VAL A 136 -22.85 -6.72 4.69
N ARG A 137 -23.65 -5.66 4.59
CA ARG A 137 -25.07 -5.79 4.24
C ARG A 137 -25.22 -6.16 2.76
N GLU A 138 -26.06 -7.13 2.46
CA GLU A 138 -26.27 -7.58 1.08
C GLU A 138 -26.84 -6.46 0.20
N GLY A 139 -26.28 -6.30 -1.01
CA GLY A 139 -26.79 -5.38 -2.03
C GLY A 139 -26.46 -3.90 -1.83
N VAL A 140 -25.73 -3.51 -0.77
CA VAL A 140 -25.42 -2.08 -0.50
C VAL A 140 -24.11 -1.60 -1.14
N LEU A 141 -23.25 -2.53 -1.57
CA LEU A 141 -21.99 -2.27 -2.27
C LEU A 141 -21.93 -3.07 -3.56
N SER A 142 -21.12 -2.62 -4.51
CA SER A 142 -20.76 -3.45 -5.67
C SER A 142 -20.06 -4.73 -5.21
N SER A 143 -20.40 -5.88 -5.81
CA SER A 143 -19.73 -7.16 -5.52
C SER A 143 -18.24 -7.15 -5.86
N CYS A 144 -17.81 -6.24 -6.74
CA CYS A 144 -16.39 -6.01 -7.04
C CYS A 144 -15.63 -5.41 -5.85
N VAL A 145 -16.29 -4.72 -4.92
CA VAL A 145 -15.66 -4.16 -3.71
C VAL A 145 -15.28 -5.28 -2.75
N THR A 146 -16.18 -6.24 -2.52
CA THR A 146 -15.96 -7.35 -1.58
C THR A 146 -15.30 -8.56 -2.21
N ALA A 147 -15.08 -8.54 -3.54
CA ALA A 147 -14.63 -9.70 -4.31
C ALA A 147 -15.51 -10.94 -4.08
N GLY A 148 -16.82 -10.73 -3.89
CA GLY A 148 -17.80 -11.78 -3.60
C GLY A 148 -17.81 -12.31 -2.16
N LEU A 149 -17.05 -11.70 -1.25
CA LEU A 149 -17.07 -12.03 0.18
C LEU A 149 -18.30 -11.41 0.86
N ASP A 150 -18.66 -11.99 2.01
CA ASP A 150 -19.68 -11.53 2.97
C ASP A 150 -19.16 -10.44 3.93
N THR A 151 -17.95 -9.93 3.68
CA THR A 151 -17.27 -8.95 4.51
C THR A 151 -16.70 -7.81 3.68
N VAL A 152 -16.53 -6.65 4.32
CA VAL A 152 -15.92 -5.46 3.74
C VAL A 152 -14.91 -4.86 4.72
N GLY A 153 -13.75 -4.43 4.21
CA GLY A 153 -12.82 -3.61 4.98
C GLY A 153 -13.27 -2.16 4.95
N VAL A 154 -13.53 -1.56 6.11
CA VAL A 154 -13.93 -0.15 6.25
C VAL A 154 -12.86 0.63 6.99
N ARG A 155 -12.68 1.91 6.63
CA ARG A 155 -11.76 2.85 7.28
C ARG A 155 -12.30 4.28 7.23
N MET A 156 -12.05 5.03 8.29
CA MET A 156 -12.19 6.49 8.29
C MET A 156 -10.78 7.10 8.26
N PRO A 157 -10.31 7.69 7.14
CA PRO A 157 -8.94 8.18 7.01
C PRO A 157 -8.73 9.47 7.83
N ASP A 158 -7.60 9.59 8.53
CA ASP A 158 -7.20 10.83 9.23
C ASP A 158 -6.52 11.82 8.29
N HIS A 159 -7.26 12.32 7.30
CA HIS A 159 -6.74 13.32 6.39
C HIS A 159 -7.84 14.30 5.99
N SER A 160 -7.62 15.59 6.24
CA SER A 160 -8.63 16.64 6.02
C SER A 160 -9.18 16.64 4.58
N VAL A 161 -8.30 16.54 3.58
CA VAL A 161 -8.70 16.45 2.16
C VAL A 161 -9.53 15.18 1.88
N ALA A 162 -9.15 14.01 2.42
CA ALA A 162 -9.90 12.77 2.21
C ALA A 162 -11.29 12.84 2.84
N LEU A 163 -11.38 13.29 4.10
CA LEU A 163 -12.64 13.45 4.81
C LEU A 163 -13.56 14.45 4.10
N ALA A 164 -13.02 15.59 3.67
CA ALA A 164 -13.77 16.61 2.93
C ALA A 164 -14.26 16.09 1.58
N LEU A 165 -13.43 15.37 0.83
CA LEU A 165 -13.81 14.73 -0.44
C LEU A 165 -14.95 13.72 -0.24
N ILE A 166 -14.80 12.79 0.72
CA ILE A 166 -15.79 11.74 0.96
C ILE A 166 -17.11 12.36 1.46
N SER A 167 -17.04 13.33 2.36
CA SER A 167 -18.21 14.07 2.85
C SER A 167 -18.92 14.81 1.73
N ALA A 168 -18.18 15.57 0.90
CA ALA A 168 -18.73 16.29 -0.22
C ALA A 168 -19.29 15.35 -1.31
N ALA A 169 -18.70 14.17 -1.51
CA ALA A 169 -19.18 13.16 -2.46
C ALA A 169 -20.52 12.57 -2.01
N GLY A 170 -20.75 12.40 -0.70
CA GLY A 170 -21.98 11.85 -0.17
C GLY A 170 -22.16 10.36 -0.47
N CYS A 171 -21.08 9.65 -0.77
CA CYS A 171 -21.06 8.21 -1.02
C CYS A 171 -19.85 7.54 -0.34
N PRO A 172 -19.94 6.25 0.05
CA PRO A 172 -18.78 5.48 0.48
C PRO A 172 -17.77 5.33 -0.68
N VAL A 173 -16.49 5.57 -0.42
CA VAL A 173 -15.46 5.59 -1.48
C VAL A 173 -14.59 4.33 -1.40
N ALA A 174 -14.70 3.44 -2.39
CA ALA A 174 -13.80 2.30 -2.51
C ALA A 174 -12.46 2.78 -3.07
N ALA A 175 -11.37 2.63 -2.31
CA ALA A 175 -10.07 3.15 -2.69
C ALA A 175 -8.91 2.21 -2.31
N PRO A 176 -8.32 1.44 -3.25
CA PRO A 176 -6.99 0.88 -3.08
C PRO A 176 -5.92 1.97 -3.25
N SER A 177 -4.65 1.66 -2.99
CA SER A 177 -3.52 2.55 -3.29
C SER A 177 -3.51 3.02 -4.76
N ALA A 178 -3.10 4.26 -5.04
CA ALA A 178 -3.20 4.87 -6.37
C ALA A 178 -2.03 4.59 -7.33
N ASN A 179 -1.56 3.34 -7.39
CA ASN A 179 -0.47 2.89 -8.27
C ASN A 179 -0.92 1.81 -9.26
N ARG A 180 -0.12 1.58 -10.31
CA ARG A 180 -0.26 0.37 -11.13
C ARG A 180 0.02 -0.88 -10.30
N SER A 181 -0.73 -1.95 -10.53
CA SER A 181 -0.59 -3.20 -9.78
C SER A 181 0.86 -3.70 -9.81
N GLY A 182 1.39 -4.11 -8.66
CA GLY A 182 2.79 -4.53 -8.47
C GLY A 182 3.75 -3.42 -8.05
N ARG A 183 3.56 -2.16 -8.49
CA ARG A 183 4.47 -1.04 -8.19
C ARG A 183 4.41 -0.59 -6.72
N PRO A 184 5.42 0.14 -6.21
CA PRO A 184 5.38 0.75 -4.87
C PRO A 184 4.17 1.67 -4.70
N SER A 185 3.56 1.67 -3.51
CA SER A 185 2.41 2.53 -3.23
C SER A 185 2.81 4.02 -3.32
N PRO A 186 1.92 4.90 -3.80
CA PRO A 186 2.24 6.30 -4.02
C PRO A 186 2.08 7.11 -2.72
N THR A 187 3.13 7.83 -2.34
CA THR A 187 3.11 8.79 -1.22
C THR A 187 3.09 10.26 -1.65
N LEU A 188 3.09 10.53 -2.96
CA LEU A 188 3.06 11.86 -3.57
C LEU A 188 2.10 11.83 -4.76
N ALA A 189 1.49 12.97 -5.11
CA ALA A 189 0.68 13.11 -6.32
C ALA A 189 1.50 12.83 -7.60
N SER A 190 2.78 13.19 -7.62
CA SER A 190 3.70 12.88 -8.73
C SER A 190 3.83 11.37 -8.98
N HIS A 191 3.86 10.55 -7.92
CA HIS A 191 3.87 9.09 -8.04
C HIS A 191 2.56 8.55 -8.67
N VAL A 192 1.43 9.18 -8.36
CA VAL A 192 0.12 8.86 -8.97
C VAL A 192 0.14 9.21 -10.46
N MET A 193 0.62 10.40 -10.80
CA MET A 193 0.69 10.87 -12.19
C MET A 193 1.60 9.98 -13.04
N GLU A 194 2.75 9.55 -12.51
CA GLU A 194 3.65 8.60 -13.18
C GLU A 194 2.93 7.29 -13.57
N ASP A 195 2.07 6.79 -12.69
CA ASP A 195 1.44 5.47 -12.83
C ASP A 195 0.10 5.50 -13.56
N LEU A 196 -0.70 6.55 -13.36
CA LEU A 196 -2.13 6.54 -13.66
C LEU A 196 -2.62 7.72 -14.53
N ALA A 197 -1.76 8.68 -14.89
CA ALA A 197 -2.16 9.76 -15.79
C ALA A 197 -2.70 9.21 -17.12
N GLY A 198 -3.86 9.73 -17.54
CA GLY A 198 -4.60 9.26 -18.72
C GLY A 198 -5.49 8.03 -18.48
N TYR A 199 -5.40 7.38 -17.30
CA TYR A 199 -6.22 6.23 -16.94
C TYR A 199 -7.29 6.54 -15.89
N ILE A 200 -7.20 7.69 -15.21
CA ILE A 200 -8.10 8.09 -14.13
C ILE A 200 -8.68 9.48 -14.38
N GLY A 201 -9.81 9.78 -13.74
CA GLY A 201 -10.54 11.03 -13.94
C GLY A 201 -9.80 12.26 -13.39
N GLY A 202 -9.19 12.16 -12.21
CA GLY A 202 -8.38 13.24 -11.66
C GLY A 202 -7.54 12.88 -10.43
N VAL A 203 -6.70 13.82 -10.02
CA VAL A 203 -5.81 13.75 -8.84
C VAL A 203 -5.97 15.02 -8.02
N LEU A 204 -6.34 14.87 -6.75
CA LEU A 204 -6.20 15.93 -5.74
C LEU A 204 -4.81 15.82 -5.14
N ASP A 205 -3.97 16.83 -5.33
CA ASP A 205 -2.67 16.95 -4.70
C ASP A 205 -2.80 17.74 -3.39
N GLY A 206 -2.73 17.01 -2.28
CA GLY A 206 -2.68 17.58 -0.94
C GLY A 206 -1.33 17.31 -0.27
N GLY A 207 -0.23 17.33 -1.04
CA GLY A 207 1.12 17.12 -0.52
C GLY A 207 1.46 15.67 -0.22
N ALA A 208 2.49 15.45 0.59
CA ALA A 208 2.97 14.12 0.92
C ALA A 208 2.05 13.36 1.89
N ALA A 209 1.87 12.07 1.66
CA ALA A 209 1.19 11.19 2.62
C ALA A 209 2.00 11.09 3.93
N GLY A 210 1.29 10.97 5.06
CA GLY A 210 1.86 11.06 6.41
C GLY A 210 2.76 9.90 6.83
N VAL A 211 2.19 8.71 7.08
CA VAL A 211 2.79 7.48 7.63
C VAL A 211 3.64 6.73 6.60
N GLY A 212 3.26 6.76 5.32
CA GLY A 212 3.99 6.09 4.22
C GLY A 212 3.84 4.57 4.14
N LEU A 213 3.06 3.95 5.04
CA LEU A 213 2.62 2.55 4.95
C LEU A 213 1.09 2.50 4.89
N GLU A 214 0.52 1.46 4.28
CA GLU A 214 -0.93 1.26 4.30
C GLU A 214 -1.45 0.98 5.72
N SER A 215 -2.76 1.18 5.92
CA SER A 215 -3.45 0.92 7.18
C SER A 215 -3.24 -0.50 7.71
N THR A 216 -3.22 -0.62 9.04
CA THR A 216 -3.33 -1.92 9.73
C THR A 216 -4.73 -2.46 9.49
N VAL A 217 -4.83 -3.71 9.03
CA VAL A 217 -6.12 -4.37 8.75
C VAL A 217 -6.37 -5.42 9.81
N VAL A 218 -7.51 -5.32 10.48
CA VAL A 218 -7.92 -6.22 11.56
C VAL A 218 -9.27 -6.87 11.30
N GLN A 219 -9.45 -8.07 11.83
CA GLN A 219 -10.74 -8.78 11.87
C GLN A 219 -10.97 -9.30 13.28
N MET A 220 -12.19 -9.13 13.80
CA MET A 220 -12.53 -9.68 15.12
C MET A 220 -12.92 -11.14 14.99
N GLN A 221 -12.39 -11.97 15.88
CA GLN A 221 -12.80 -13.35 16.03
C GLN A 221 -14.04 -13.45 16.93
N PRO A 222 -14.83 -14.53 16.85
CA PRO A 222 -16.02 -14.71 17.70
C PRO A 222 -15.73 -14.71 19.21
N ASP A 223 -14.50 -15.02 19.62
CA ASP A 223 -14.04 -14.99 21.01
C ASP A 223 -13.55 -13.60 21.47
N GLY A 224 -13.67 -12.59 20.61
CA GLY A 224 -13.26 -11.22 20.87
C GLY A 224 -11.79 -10.92 20.61
N LYS A 225 -10.97 -11.91 20.21
CA LYS A 225 -9.57 -11.69 19.83
C LYS A 225 -9.44 -10.91 18.53
N VAL A 226 -8.34 -10.16 18.41
CA VAL A 226 -8.04 -9.35 17.23
C VAL A 226 -7.07 -10.09 16.33
N ALA A 227 -7.51 -10.46 15.13
CA ALA A 227 -6.64 -11.01 14.10
C ALA A 227 -6.12 -9.88 13.19
N VAL A 228 -4.82 -9.65 13.19
CA VAL A 228 -4.17 -8.69 12.28
C VAL A 228 -3.93 -9.36 10.94
N LEU A 229 -4.76 -9.02 9.95
CA LEU A 229 -4.67 -9.53 8.58
C LEU A 229 -3.55 -8.84 7.79
N ARG A 230 -3.27 -7.58 8.11
CA ARG A 230 -2.16 -6.83 7.49
C ARG A 230 -1.54 -5.88 8.52
N PRO A 231 -0.23 -5.99 8.80
CA PRO A 231 0.46 -5.00 9.63
C PRO A 231 0.58 -3.67 8.88
N GLY A 232 0.43 -2.56 9.60
CA GLY A 232 0.47 -1.19 9.06
C GLY A 232 0.87 -0.19 10.14
N GLY A 233 0.34 1.04 10.07
CA GLY A 233 0.70 2.13 10.98
C GLY A 233 0.35 1.93 12.46
N ILE A 234 -0.46 0.93 12.80
CA ILE A 234 -0.82 0.57 14.18
C ILE A 234 -0.21 -0.80 14.50
N THR A 235 0.61 -0.87 15.55
CA THR A 235 1.33 -2.09 15.94
C THR A 235 0.46 -3.07 16.73
N LEU A 236 0.91 -4.32 16.87
CA LEU A 236 0.24 -5.33 17.70
C LEU A 236 0.14 -4.90 19.16
N GLU A 237 1.21 -4.28 19.68
CA GLU A 237 1.27 -3.80 21.06
C GLU A 237 0.28 -2.67 21.31
N GLN A 238 0.16 -1.74 20.35
CA GLN A 238 -0.82 -0.65 20.40
C GLN A 238 -2.26 -1.17 20.35
N LEU A 239 -2.54 -2.17 19.50
CA LEU A 239 -3.85 -2.82 19.47
C LEU A 239 -4.16 -3.48 20.82
N ALA A 240 -3.26 -4.34 21.33
CA ALA A 240 -3.45 -5.06 22.58
C ALA A 240 -3.64 -4.13 23.79
N ALA A 241 -2.92 -3.00 23.82
CA ALA A 241 -3.04 -2.00 24.88
C ALA A 241 -4.44 -1.36 24.96
N VAL A 242 -5.12 -1.21 23.82
CA VAL A 242 -6.46 -0.61 23.75
C VAL A 242 -7.56 -1.60 24.16
N VAL A 243 -7.50 -2.83 23.66
CA VAL A 243 -8.60 -3.79 23.85
C VAL A 243 -8.41 -4.72 25.06
N GLY A 244 -7.22 -4.74 25.66
CA GLY A 244 -6.90 -5.61 26.81
C GLY A 244 -6.95 -7.11 26.49
N VAL A 245 -7.13 -7.47 25.22
CA VAL A 245 -7.09 -8.84 24.69
C VAL A 245 -5.90 -9.00 23.75
N GLU A 246 -5.45 -10.24 23.58
CA GLU A 246 -4.33 -10.58 22.72
C GLU A 246 -4.64 -10.24 21.26
N ALA A 247 -3.78 -9.42 20.64
CA ALA A 247 -3.76 -9.20 19.20
C ALA A 247 -2.76 -10.17 18.58
N ILE A 248 -3.20 -10.93 17.58
CA ILE A 248 -2.40 -12.00 16.98
C ILE A 248 -2.24 -11.69 15.50
N ALA A 249 -1.01 -11.79 14.99
CA ALA A 249 -0.79 -11.78 13.55
C ALA A 249 -1.51 -12.99 12.94
N ALA A 250 -2.37 -12.76 11.95
CA ALA A 250 -2.93 -13.87 11.19
C ALA A 250 -1.77 -14.60 10.50
N GLU A 251 -1.73 -15.93 10.61
CA GLU A 251 -0.68 -16.70 9.93
C GLU A 251 -0.69 -16.34 8.44
N PRO A 252 0.45 -15.88 7.88
CA PRO A 252 0.54 -15.71 6.45
C PRO A 252 0.30 -17.08 5.81
N ALA A 253 -0.50 -17.11 4.74
CA ALA A 253 -0.36 -18.18 3.77
C ALA A 253 1.09 -18.10 3.25
N VAL A 254 1.96 -18.95 3.79
CA VAL A 254 3.40 -19.05 3.53
C VAL A 254 4.28 -18.03 4.29
N VAL A 255 4.55 -18.29 5.57
CA VAL A 255 5.91 -18.19 6.12
C VAL A 255 6.09 -19.41 7.03
N LYS A 256 6.69 -20.48 6.49
CA LYS A 256 7.13 -21.61 7.33
C LYS A 256 8.23 -21.09 8.24
N GLU A 257 8.11 -21.38 9.52
CA GLU A 257 9.11 -21.14 10.55
C GLU A 257 10.52 -21.47 10.06
N PHE A 258 11.43 -20.52 10.29
CA PHE A 258 12.83 -20.60 9.92
C PHE A 258 13.52 -21.71 10.70
N GLY A 259 13.77 -22.84 10.03
CA GLY A 259 14.51 -23.99 10.55
C GLY A 259 15.43 -24.59 9.49
N THR A 260 16.71 -24.23 9.59
CA THR A 260 17.94 -24.90 9.12
C THR A 260 18.03 -25.50 7.70
N SER A 261 18.99 -24.93 6.95
CA SER A 261 19.91 -25.58 5.99
C SER A 261 19.37 -26.09 4.64
N ALA A 262 19.72 -25.37 3.56
CA ALA A 262 20.74 -25.81 2.59
C ALA A 262 21.04 -24.68 1.58
N ALA A 263 22.31 -24.59 1.16
CA ALA A 263 22.90 -23.54 0.33
C ALA A 263 22.12 -23.25 -0.97
N ALA A 264 21.92 -21.96 -1.28
CA ALA A 264 21.39 -21.49 -2.54
C ALA A 264 22.55 -21.09 -3.48
N GLU A 265 22.74 -21.86 -4.55
CA GLU A 265 23.49 -21.41 -5.73
C GLU A 265 22.54 -20.57 -6.61
N ALA A 266 23.04 -19.43 -7.10
CA ALA A 266 22.32 -18.55 -8.02
C ALA A 266 22.18 -19.20 -9.42
N PRO A 267 20.99 -19.16 -10.07
CA PRO A 267 20.84 -19.80 -11.38
C PRO A 267 21.29 -18.87 -12.51
N VAL A 268 22.20 -19.39 -13.33
CA VAL A 268 22.57 -18.86 -14.66
C VAL A 268 21.52 -19.30 -15.69
N ALA A 269 21.13 -18.39 -16.58
CA ALA A 269 20.09 -18.57 -17.58
C ALA A 269 20.49 -19.54 -18.73
N THR A 270 19.69 -20.58 -18.97
CA THR A 270 19.50 -21.22 -20.30
C THR A 270 18.10 -21.85 -20.44
N ALA A 271 17.42 -21.57 -21.56
CA ALA A 271 16.06 -22.02 -21.93
C ALA A 271 16.00 -23.48 -22.49
N PRO A 272 14.85 -23.95 -23.02
CA PRO A 272 13.57 -24.25 -22.37
C PRO A 272 13.30 -25.78 -22.35
N ARG A 273 12.53 -26.29 -21.38
CA ARG A 273 12.01 -27.67 -21.41
C ARG A 273 10.53 -27.74 -21.09
N GLU A 274 9.87 -28.63 -21.82
CA GLU A 274 8.45 -28.74 -22.08
C GLU A 274 7.61 -29.22 -20.88
N HIS A 275 6.35 -28.78 -20.89
CA HIS A 275 5.31 -29.10 -19.91
C HIS A 275 4.94 -30.59 -19.90
N HIS A 276 5.05 -31.23 -18.73
CA HIS A 276 4.26 -32.41 -18.37
C HIS A 276 3.72 -32.31 -16.94
N GLY A 277 2.42 -32.56 -16.80
CA GLY A 277 1.79 -33.12 -15.60
C GLY A 277 1.39 -32.14 -14.51
N ALA A 278 0.15 -31.62 -14.60
CA ALA A 278 -0.52 -30.95 -13.50
C ALA A 278 -0.88 -31.96 -12.40
N GLU A 279 -0.38 -31.75 -11.18
CA GLU A 279 -0.99 -32.27 -9.95
C GLU A 279 -1.64 -31.12 -9.17
N ALA A 280 -2.86 -31.39 -8.72
CA ALA A 280 -3.80 -30.42 -8.22
C ALA A 280 -3.32 -29.73 -6.93
N VAL A 281 -3.20 -28.41 -7.00
CA VAL A 281 -3.00 -27.53 -5.84
C VAL A 281 -4.33 -27.44 -5.09
N SER A 282 -4.31 -27.78 -3.80
CA SER A 282 -5.46 -27.59 -2.91
C SER A 282 -5.84 -26.11 -2.83
N ALA A 283 -7.15 -25.84 -2.81
CA ALA A 283 -7.73 -24.50 -2.83
C ALA A 283 -7.22 -23.65 -1.66
N SER A 284 -6.36 -22.67 -1.97
CA SER A 284 -6.05 -21.56 -1.07
C SER A 284 -7.29 -20.68 -0.92
N SER A 285 -7.64 -20.33 0.33
CA SER A 285 -8.76 -19.43 0.63
C SER A 285 -8.55 -18.06 -0.03
N ALA A 286 -9.65 -17.46 -0.51
CA ALA A 286 -9.63 -16.14 -1.14
C ALA A 286 -9.11 -15.07 -0.16
N PRO A 287 -8.32 -14.08 -0.63
CA PRO A 287 -7.74 -13.06 0.24
C PRO A 287 -8.83 -12.18 0.85
N ARG A 288 -8.85 -12.09 2.19
CA ARG A 288 -9.81 -11.25 2.93
C ARG A 288 -9.42 -9.76 3.02
N ALA A 289 -8.19 -9.42 2.61
CA ALA A 289 -7.66 -8.06 2.66
C ALA A 289 -6.65 -7.79 1.52
N PRO A 290 -6.48 -6.53 1.08
CA PRO A 290 -5.51 -6.17 0.06
C PRO A 290 -4.05 -6.49 0.45
N GLY A 291 -3.30 -7.04 -0.50
CA GLY A 291 -1.84 -7.20 -0.41
C GLY A 291 -1.38 -8.54 0.17
N MET A 292 -2.21 -9.59 0.13
CA MET A 292 -1.92 -10.90 0.76
C MET A 292 -1.37 -12.00 -0.16
N LYS A 293 -1.45 -11.86 -1.49
CA LYS A 293 -1.31 -13.01 -2.42
C LYS A 293 -0.20 -12.91 -3.49
N TYR A 294 0.33 -11.71 -3.77
CA TYR A 294 1.24 -11.48 -4.90
C TYR A 294 2.50 -10.71 -4.49
N THR A 295 3.53 -10.74 -5.34
CA THR A 295 4.61 -9.73 -5.29
C THR A 295 3.97 -8.36 -5.40
N HIS A 296 4.14 -7.56 -4.36
CA HIS A 296 3.54 -6.25 -4.22
C HIS A 296 4.64 -5.28 -3.79
N TYR A 297 4.54 -4.04 -4.26
CA TYR A 297 5.46 -2.96 -3.91
C TYR A 297 6.87 -3.10 -4.50
N ALA A 298 7.06 -3.94 -5.50
CA ALA A 298 8.38 -4.21 -6.05
C ALA A 298 8.87 -3.03 -6.91
N PRO A 299 10.13 -2.59 -6.75
CA PRO A 299 10.79 -1.77 -7.76
C PRO A 299 10.93 -2.57 -9.07
N ARG A 300 11.33 -1.91 -10.16
CA ARG A 300 11.58 -2.53 -11.46
C ARG A 300 12.80 -3.44 -11.43
N GLY A 301 13.84 -3.05 -10.69
CA GLY A 301 15.03 -3.84 -10.46
C GLY A 301 14.78 -5.04 -9.54
N TRP A 302 15.69 -6.01 -9.55
CA TRP A 302 15.68 -7.09 -8.57
C TRP A 302 16.01 -6.53 -7.19
N LEU A 303 15.23 -6.90 -6.18
CA LEU A 303 15.43 -6.49 -4.79
C LEU A 303 15.68 -7.73 -3.92
N GLY A 304 16.79 -7.74 -3.18
CA GLY A 304 17.10 -8.72 -2.15
C GLY A 304 17.17 -8.07 -0.77
N VAL A 305 16.70 -8.78 0.25
CA VAL A 305 16.86 -8.37 1.66
C VAL A 305 18.04 -9.09 2.27
N VAL A 306 19.01 -8.35 2.82
CA VAL A 306 20.16 -8.93 3.52
C VAL A 306 19.90 -8.92 5.03
N SER A 307 19.98 -10.10 5.64
CA SER A 307 19.82 -10.32 7.09
C SER A 307 21.05 -11.05 7.61
N GLY A 308 21.43 -10.83 8.87
CA GLY A 308 22.59 -11.50 9.46
C GLY A 308 22.67 -11.26 10.96
N SER A 309 23.62 -11.92 11.63
CA SER A 309 23.73 -11.86 13.09
C SER A 309 24.24 -10.51 13.62
N SER A 310 24.82 -9.66 12.77
CA SER A 310 25.31 -8.33 13.15
C SER A 310 25.24 -7.36 11.97
N PRO A 311 25.11 -6.04 12.23
CA PRO A 311 25.16 -5.02 11.18
C PRO A 311 26.43 -5.08 10.32
N GLN A 312 27.58 -5.40 10.92
CA GLN A 312 28.84 -5.52 10.18
C GLN A 312 28.78 -6.66 9.16
N ARG A 313 28.23 -7.83 9.52
CA ARG A 313 28.11 -8.95 8.59
C ARG A 313 27.17 -8.64 7.44
N VAL A 314 26.05 -7.98 7.74
CA VAL A 314 25.11 -7.50 6.72
C VAL A 314 25.81 -6.54 5.76
N ALA A 315 26.56 -5.56 6.28
CA ALA A 315 27.27 -4.58 5.48
C ALA A 315 28.37 -5.22 4.60
N ASP A 316 29.17 -6.13 5.16
CA ASP A 316 30.24 -6.83 4.44
C ASP A 316 29.67 -7.68 3.28
N GLU A 317 28.61 -8.45 3.55
CA GLU A 317 27.98 -9.31 2.54
C GLU A 317 27.29 -8.46 1.46
N ALA A 318 26.53 -7.45 1.85
CA ALA A 318 25.87 -6.55 0.91
C ALA A 318 26.89 -5.82 0.03
N ALA A 319 27.98 -5.29 0.61
CA ALA A 319 29.03 -4.62 -0.16
C ALA A 319 29.72 -5.56 -1.16
N SER A 320 29.98 -6.81 -0.76
CA SER A 320 30.56 -7.85 -1.63
C SER A 320 29.65 -8.14 -2.84
N LEU A 321 28.36 -8.36 -2.58
CA LEU A 321 27.37 -8.64 -3.63
C LEU A 321 27.15 -7.46 -4.58
N LEU A 322 27.07 -6.23 -4.04
CA LEU A 322 26.94 -5.02 -4.84
C LEU A 322 28.17 -4.80 -5.73
N GLN A 323 29.37 -5.03 -5.21
CA GLN A 323 30.59 -4.96 -6.01
C GLN A 323 30.57 -5.98 -7.16
N ALA A 324 30.17 -7.23 -6.89
CA ALA A 324 30.07 -8.27 -7.92
C ALA A 324 29.02 -7.93 -9.00
N ALA A 325 27.87 -7.39 -8.60
CA ALA A 325 26.82 -6.94 -9.52
C ALA A 325 27.31 -5.77 -10.39
N GLN A 326 27.99 -4.79 -9.79
CA GLN A 326 28.57 -3.66 -10.52
C GLN A 326 29.62 -4.10 -11.54
N LEU A 327 30.49 -5.06 -11.19
CA LEU A 327 31.46 -5.64 -12.12
C LEU A 327 30.80 -6.40 -13.28
N SER A 328 29.56 -6.86 -13.09
CA SER A 328 28.75 -7.52 -14.11
C SER A 328 27.94 -6.53 -14.97
N GLY A 329 28.05 -5.23 -14.72
CA GLY A 329 27.39 -4.17 -15.49
C GLY A 329 26.01 -3.77 -14.96
N GLU A 330 25.61 -4.24 -13.78
CA GLU A 330 24.36 -3.85 -13.14
C GLU A 330 24.44 -2.43 -12.55
N VAL A 331 23.32 -1.71 -12.55
CA VAL A 331 23.17 -0.46 -11.80
C VAL A 331 22.72 -0.82 -10.40
N THR A 332 23.58 -0.58 -9.41
CA THR A 332 23.37 -1.07 -8.05
C THR A 332 22.65 -0.07 -7.16
N GLY A 333 21.73 -0.56 -6.35
CA GLY A 333 21.03 0.18 -5.30
C GLY A 333 21.29 -0.41 -3.92
N LEU A 334 21.48 0.44 -2.92
CA LEU A 334 21.59 0.04 -1.52
C LEU A 334 20.63 0.83 -0.65
N LEU A 335 19.79 0.13 0.11
CA LEU A 335 18.89 0.69 1.12
C LEU A 335 19.36 0.28 2.51
N LEU A 336 19.74 1.25 3.34
CA LEU A 336 20.37 1.03 4.65
C LEU A 336 19.74 1.90 5.76
N PHE A 337 20.16 1.69 7.00
CA PHE A 337 19.89 2.60 8.11
C PHE A 337 21.05 3.57 8.36
N GLU A 338 20.76 4.80 8.81
CA GLU A 338 21.79 5.85 9.00
C GLU A 338 22.94 5.39 9.89
N GLU A 339 22.65 4.64 10.95
CA GLU A 339 23.66 4.14 11.89
C GLU A 339 24.64 3.15 11.25
N HIS A 340 24.23 2.46 10.17
CA HIS A 340 25.03 1.45 9.49
C HIS A 340 25.84 2.02 8.33
N LYS A 341 25.56 3.25 7.87
CA LYS A 341 26.29 3.90 6.79
C LYS A 341 27.83 3.87 6.95
N PRO A 342 28.41 4.09 8.16
CA PRO A 342 29.85 4.01 8.36
C PRO A 342 30.46 2.60 8.22
N LEU A 343 29.63 1.55 8.20
CA LEU A 343 30.07 0.15 8.05
C LEU A 343 30.35 -0.22 6.59
N TYR A 344 29.84 0.57 5.65
CA TYR A 344 30.04 0.37 4.22
C TYR A 344 31.28 1.11 3.69
N PRO A 345 31.83 0.67 2.54
CA PRO A 345 32.73 1.49 1.73
C PRO A 345 32.11 2.86 1.38
N ALA A 346 32.93 3.83 0.98
CA ALA A 346 32.46 5.18 0.66
C ALA A 346 31.43 5.23 -0.48
N ASP A 347 31.62 4.38 -1.50
CA ASP A 347 30.75 4.27 -2.68
C ASP A 347 30.30 2.80 -2.87
N PRO A 348 29.39 2.28 -2.04
CA PRO A 348 29.02 0.87 -2.04
C PRO A 348 28.05 0.49 -3.17
N ALA A 349 27.35 1.47 -3.76
CA ALA A 349 26.41 1.29 -4.85
C ALA A 349 26.25 2.57 -5.67
N ALA A 350 25.71 2.47 -6.88
CA ALA A 350 25.42 3.64 -7.73
C ALA A 350 24.32 4.54 -7.14
N CYS A 351 23.38 3.97 -6.39
CA CYS A 351 22.36 4.69 -5.65
C CYS A 351 22.32 4.18 -4.20
N VAL A 352 22.62 5.05 -3.22
CA VAL A 352 22.55 4.71 -1.80
C VAL A 352 21.48 5.57 -1.15
N LEU A 353 20.49 4.92 -0.54
CA LEU A 353 19.37 5.56 0.14
C LEU A 353 19.27 5.06 1.57
N SER A 354 18.76 5.93 2.43
CA SER A 354 18.55 5.63 3.84
C SER A 354 17.07 5.50 4.14
N LEU A 355 16.72 4.52 4.98
CA LEU A 355 15.40 4.44 5.61
C LEU A 355 15.29 5.37 6.84
N GLY A 356 16.35 6.07 7.22
CA GLY A 356 16.40 6.88 8.43
C GLY A 356 17.04 6.14 9.59
N SER A 357 16.77 6.63 10.80
CA SER A 357 17.34 6.08 12.04
C SER A 357 16.63 4.80 12.50
N LEU A 358 17.39 3.80 12.95
CA LEU A 358 16.84 2.63 13.66
C LEU A 358 16.04 2.99 14.92
N SER A 359 16.32 4.14 15.53
CA SER A 359 15.59 4.64 16.69
C SER A 359 14.26 5.32 16.33
N SER A 360 13.99 5.54 15.04
CA SER A 360 12.81 6.25 14.52
C SER A 360 12.14 5.46 13.39
N PRO A 361 11.55 4.28 13.68
CA PRO A 361 10.96 3.42 12.65
C PRO A 361 9.80 4.09 11.88
N GLU A 362 9.18 5.13 12.42
CA GLU A 362 8.22 5.99 11.72
C GLU A 362 8.85 6.68 10.50
N GLU A 363 10.13 7.04 10.55
CA GLU A 363 10.87 7.57 9.40
C GLU A 363 11.08 6.49 8.33
N GLY A 364 11.43 5.27 8.75
CA GLY A 364 11.54 4.12 7.86
C GLY A 364 10.25 3.81 7.12
N ALA A 365 9.12 3.85 7.82
CA ALA A 365 7.80 3.70 7.24
C ALA A 365 7.52 4.76 6.16
N ARG A 366 7.84 6.03 6.45
CA ARG A 366 7.63 7.17 5.54
C ARG A 366 8.51 7.09 4.29
N SER A 367 9.76 6.70 4.47
CA SER A 367 10.77 6.75 3.42
C SER A 367 10.74 5.54 2.49
N LEU A 368 10.19 4.40 2.93
CA LEU A 368 10.29 3.12 2.21
C LEU A 368 9.84 3.21 0.75
N TYR A 369 8.59 3.59 0.48
CA TYR A 369 8.09 3.60 -0.91
C TYR A 369 8.74 4.67 -1.78
N ALA A 370 9.08 5.83 -1.19
CA ALA A 370 9.83 6.86 -1.90
C ALA A 370 11.22 6.35 -2.29
N ALA A 371 11.91 5.62 -1.41
CA ALA A 371 13.20 5.02 -1.71
C ALA A 371 13.09 3.97 -2.83
N LEU A 372 12.07 3.10 -2.79
CA LEU A 372 11.85 2.11 -3.85
C LEU A 372 11.59 2.76 -5.21
N ARG A 373 10.85 3.87 -5.27
CA ARG A 373 10.66 4.63 -6.51
C ARG A 373 11.92 5.37 -6.95
N ARG A 374 12.70 5.88 -6.01
CA ARG A 374 13.98 6.55 -6.29
C ARG A 374 15.00 5.59 -6.92
N PHE A 375 14.96 4.30 -6.58
CA PHE A 375 15.74 3.28 -7.28
C PHE A 375 15.29 3.09 -8.73
N ASP A 376 13.98 3.10 -9.02
CA ASP A 376 13.45 3.06 -10.39
C ASP A 376 13.94 4.27 -11.20
N GLU A 377 13.90 5.47 -10.61
CA GLU A 377 14.39 6.72 -11.22
C GLU A 377 15.89 6.67 -11.51
N ALA A 378 16.66 6.08 -10.59
CA ALA A 378 18.10 5.89 -10.75
C ALA A 378 18.43 4.78 -11.76
N GLY A 379 17.44 4.04 -12.25
CA GLY A 379 17.63 2.91 -13.17
C GLY A 379 18.32 1.72 -12.50
N ALA A 380 18.20 1.57 -11.17
CA ALA A 380 18.81 0.47 -10.45
C ALA A 380 18.18 -0.87 -10.85
N THR A 381 19.03 -1.82 -11.24
CA THR A 381 18.65 -3.15 -11.70
C THR A 381 18.93 -4.23 -10.65
N TYR A 382 19.87 -3.99 -9.74
CA TYR A 382 20.21 -4.86 -8.63
C TYR A 382 20.22 -4.08 -7.30
N ILE A 383 19.24 -4.32 -6.44
CA ILE A 383 19.02 -3.56 -5.21
C ILE A 383 19.15 -4.50 -4.01
N LEU A 384 19.94 -4.08 -3.02
CA LEU A 384 19.98 -4.74 -1.71
C LEU A 384 19.41 -3.82 -0.64
N ALA A 385 18.60 -4.36 0.24
CA ALA A 385 18.07 -3.67 1.41
C ALA A 385 18.44 -4.40 2.69
N GLU A 386 18.83 -3.65 3.72
CA GLU A 386 19.04 -4.22 5.05
C GLU A 386 17.71 -4.69 5.66
N ALA A 387 17.75 -5.82 6.37
CA ALA A 387 16.64 -6.23 7.20
C ALA A 387 16.43 -5.25 8.37
N CYS A 388 15.17 -4.87 8.58
CA CYS A 388 14.73 -4.08 9.73
C CYS A 388 14.42 -4.99 10.92
N PRO A 389 14.64 -4.55 12.17
CA PRO A 389 14.19 -5.28 13.36
C PRO A 389 12.70 -5.64 13.30
N TYR A 390 12.35 -6.88 13.62
CA TYR A 390 10.97 -7.38 13.63
C TYR A 390 10.21 -7.00 14.92
N THR A 391 10.17 -5.71 15.26
CA THR A 391 9.47 -5.18 16.44
C THR A 391 8.70 -3.91 16.07
N GLY A 392 7.54 -3.69 16.70
CA GLY A 392 6.70 -2.51 16.46
C GLY A 392 6.42 -2.29 14.96
N LEU A 393 6.68 -1.07 14.46
CA LEU A 393 6.53 -0.72 13.04
C LEU A 393 7.49 -1.46 12.11
N GLY A 394 8.61 -1.97 12.62
CA GLY A 394 9.55 -2.78 11.84
C GLY A 394 8.91 -4.04 11.27
N VAL A 395 7.89 -4.60 11.93
CA VAL A 395 7.08 -5.71 11.38
C VAL A 395 6.34 -5.29 10.10
N ALA A 396 5.79 -4.08 10.07
CA ALA A 396 5.08 -3.56 8.90
C ALA A 396 6.06 -3.23 7.75
N ILE A 397 7.18 -2.58 8.06
CA ILE A 397 8.26 -2.28 7.10
C ILE A 397 8.78 -3.57 6.48
N MET A 398 9.14 -4.57 7.29
CA MET A 398 9.60 -5.88 6.80
C MET A 398 8.54 -6.59 5.98
N ASN A 399 7.27 -6.54 6.37
CA ASN A 399 6.20 -7.12 5.56
C ASN A 399 6.15 -6.52 4.15
N ARG A 400 6.37 -5.21 4.00
CA ARG A 400 6.42 -4.55 2.68
C ARG A 400 7.69 -4.88 1.92
N LEU A 401 8.84 -4.81 2.58
CA LEU A 401 10.13 -5.09 1.97
C LEU A 401 10.23 -6.53 1.47
N MET A 402 9.74 -7.50 2.25
CA MET A 402 9.68 -8.91 1.85
C MET A 402 8.78 -9.15 0.64
N LYS A 403 7.64 -8.45 0.57
CA LYS A 403 6.73 -8.53 -0.59
C LYS A 403 7.34 -7.88 -1.82
N ALA A 404 8.06 -6.77 -1.65
CA ALA A 404 8.77 -6.10 -2.73
C ALA A 404 9.92 -6.97 -3.26
N ALA A 405 10.62 -7.68 -2.38
CA ALA A 405 11.70 -8.60 -2.73
C ALA A 405 11.20 -9.95 -3.28
N GLY A 406 9.89 -10.18 -3.38
CA GLY A 406 9.34 -11.47 -3.78
C GLY A 406 9.77 -12.64 -2.87
N GLY A 407 10.09 -12.35 -1.60
CA GLY A 407 10.62 -13.31 -0.65
C GLY A 407 12.14 -13.59 -0.74
N SER A 408 12.89 -12.87 -1.59
CA SER A 408 14.35 -13.03 -1.69
C SER A 408 15.06 -12.48 -0.45
N VAL A 409 15.59 -13.40 0.38
CA VAL A 409 16.43 -13.09 1.55
C VAL A 409 17.82 -13.70 1.36
N ILE A 410 18.83 -12.92 1.66
CA ILE A 410 20.23 -13.32 1.75
C ILE A 410 20.61 -13.37 3.22
N ASP A 411 21.09 -14.52 3.68
CA ASP A 411 21.59 -14.72 5.04
C ASP A 411 23.12 -14.51 5.06
N ALA A 412 23.55 -13.45 5.74
CA ALA A 412 24.95 -13.08 5.95
C ALA A 412 25.58 -13.82 7.15
N GLY A 413 24.89 -14.82 7.70
CA GLY A 413 25.36 -15.69 8.78
C GLY A 413 25.16 -15.12 10.17
#